data_AF-A0A165BVM9-F1
#
_entry.id   AF-A0A165BVM9-F1
#
_cell.length_a   1.000
_cell.length_b   1.000
_cell.length_c   1.000
_cell.angle_alpha   90.00
_cell.angle_beta   90.00
_cell.angle_gamma   90.00
#
_symmetry.space_group_name_H-M   'P 1'
#
loop_
_entity.id
_entity.type
_entity.pdbx_description
1 polymer ?
#
loop_
_entity_poly.entity_id
_entity_poly.type
_entity_poly.pdbx_seq_one_letter_code
_entity_poly.pdbx_strand_id
1 'polypeptide(L)'
;MFSSFVLLTLAGVAPPLPLSPSRHHSAAVSPKTKRDTSRKLVVAHHILGSTYPYIQDDWLADTTSPTSPACMAFHSILALTLGSLPELRMQNSGTGFKLFMSFDMSVLPCGDASDASTLTMYITTYASHPNQLTKNVQVFASTFSSLDCTFPQSSAAEGWTTLLIDQLTGSNAMHFVSAFLVDASSFSTFDAVMDGVFKQSMDTIIANRDSIDVVEVITFNNYGESHYIRTIEGVQPNSQN
;
A
#
# COMPACT_ATOMS: atom_id res chain seq x y z
N MET A 1 -6.53 -24.47 -79.17
CA MET A 1 -6.57 -22.99 -79.32
C MET A 1 -6.04 -22.39 -78.03
N PHE A 2 -5.08 -21.46 -78.10
CA PHE A 2 -4.67 -20.67 -76.94
C PHE A 2 -5.52 -19.39 -76.89
N SER A 3 -5.91 -18.96 -75.68
CA SER A 3 -6.58 -17.68 -75.46
C SER A 3 -5.93 -17.00 -74.25
N SER A 4 -5.06 -16.03 -74.53
CA SER A 4 -4.39 -15.24 -73.50
C SER A 4 -5.34 -14.20 -72.93
N PHE A 5 -5.56 -14.20 -71.62
CA PHE A 5 -6.17 -13.06 -70.93
C PHE A 5 -5.07 -12.12 -70.42
N VAL A 6 -5.13 -10.86 -70.84
CA VAL A 6 -4.24 -9.79 -70.38
C VAL A 6 -4.76 -9.25 -69.06
N LEU A 7 -3.94 -9.27 -68.02
CA LEU A 7 -4.29 -8.70 -66.71
C LEU A 7 -4.07 -7.17 -66.74
N LEU A 8 -5.17 -6.41 -66.83
CA LEU A 8 -5.11 -4.95 -66.87
C LEU A 8 -5.09 -4.37 -65.44
N THR A 9 -3.95 -3.84 -65.01
CA THR A 9 -3.80 -3.23 -63.67
C THR A 9 -4.30 -1.79 -63.64
N LEU A 10 -5.50 -1.58 -63.11
CA LEU A 10 -6.04 -0.25 -62.81
C LEU A 10 -5.36 0.34 -61.56
N ALA A 11 -4.44 1.28 -61.77
CA ALA A 11 -3.82 2.06 -60.70
C ALA A 11 -4.82 3.09 -60.13
N GLY A 12 -5.54 2.71 -59.07
CA GLY A 12 -6.45 3.61 -58.36
C GLY A 12 -5.69 4.71 -57.61
N VAL A 13 -5.85 5.97 -58.03
CA VAL A 13 -5.32 7.12 -57.29
C VAL A 13 -6.17 7.35 -56.04
N ALA A 14 -5.58 7.12 -54.87
CA ALA A 14 -6.24 7.43 -53.61
C ALA A 14 -6.38 8.96 -53.43
N PRO A 15 -7.53 9.48 -52.96
CA PRO A 15 -7.68 10.89 -52.66
C PRO A 15 -6.80 11.29 -51.47
N PRO A 16 -6.29 12.54 -51.42
CA PRO A 16 -5.51 13.01 -50.29
C PRO A 16 -6.36 13.04 -49.01
N LEU A 17 -5.88 12.38 -47.97
CA LEU A 17 -6.50 12.41 -46.65
C LEU A 17 -6.49 13.85 -46.09
N PRO A 18 -7.56 14.30 -45.40
CA PRO A 18 -7.57 15.61 -44.77
C PRO A 18 -6.49 15.68 -43.69
N LEU A 19 -5.62 16.69 -43.78
CA LEU A 19 -4.57 16.93 -42.80
C LEU A 19 -5.19 17.26 -41.44
N SER A 20 -4.92 16.43 -40.43
CA SER A 20 -5.31 16.71 -39.05
C SER A 20 -4.68 18.03 -38.59
N PRO A 21 -5.44 18.95 -37.96
CA PRO A 21 -4.91 20.25 -37.52
C PRO A 21 -3.93 20.14 -36.35
N SER A 22 -3.83 18.96 -35.71
CA SER A 22 -2.92 18.67 -34.61
C SER A 22 -1.45 18.62 -35.03
N ARG A 23 -0.88 19.77 -35.41
CA ARG A 23 0.57 19.96 -35.33
C ARG A 23 0.97 19.80 -33.87
N HIS A 24 1.68 18.71 -33.56
CA HIS A 24 2.47 18.65 -32.33
C HIS A 24 3.54 19.73 -32.42
N HIS A 25 3.26 20.90 -31.86
CA HIS A 25 4.31 21.81 -31.46
C HIS A 25 5.19 21.05 -30.45
N SER A 26 6.46 20.87 -30.79
CA SER A 26 7.49 20.49 -29.82
C SER A 26 7.67 21.63 -28.84
N ALA A 27 6.73 21.76 -27.90
CA ALA A 27 6.92 22.56 -26.70
C ALA A 27 8.26 22.15 -26.09
N ALA A 28 9.12 23.11 -25.84
CA ALA A 28 10.44 22.84 -25.27
C ALA A 28 10.22 22.05 -23.97
N VAL A 29 10.72 20.81 -23.93
CA VAL A 29 10.58 19.96 -22.75
C VAL A 29 11.39 20.62 -21.65
N SER A 30 10.71 21.33 -20.75
CA SER A 30 11.30 21.89 -19.54
C SER A 30 12.15 20.81 -18.89
N PRO A 31 13.43 21.07 -18.57
CA PRO A 31 14.30 20.07 -17.97
C PRO A 31 13.59 19.45 -16.78
N LYS A 32 13.29 18.14 -16.86
CA LYS A 32 12.56 17.45 -15.78
C LYS A 32 13.37 17.62 -14.51
N THR A 33 12.84 18.41 -13.57
CA THR A 33 13.50 18.70 -12.30
C THR A 33 13.95 17.39 -11.69
N LYS A 34 15.22 17.31 -11.27
CA LYS A 34 15.76 16.10 -10.67
C LYS A 34 14.84 15.72 -9.52
N ARG A 35 14.27 14.51 -9.56
CA ARG A 35 13.43 13.98 -8.47
C ARG A 35 14.18 14.17 -7.15
N ASP A 36 13.40 14.49 -6.11
CA ASP A 36 13.94 14.61 -4.76
C ASP A 36 14.82 13.39 -4.42
N THR A 37 15.92 13.67 -3.72
CA THR A 37 16.88 12.68 -3.25
C THR A 37 16.37 11.88 -2.05
N SER A 38 15.22 12.24 -1.49
CA SER A 38 14.48 11.39 -0.54
C SER A 38 14.17 10.02 -1.15
N ARG A 39 14.27 8.97 -0.32
CA ARG A 39 13.97 7.60 -0.72
C ARG A 39 12.47 7.37 -0.66
N LYS A 40 11.78 7.54 -1.80
CA LYS A 40 10.38 7.09 -1.95
C LYS A 40 10.27 5.60 -1.65
N LEU A 41 9.26 5.22 -0.88
CA LEU A 41 8.97 3.85 -0.46
C LEU A 41 7.88 3.24 -1.34
N VAL A 42 8.03 1.96 -1.66
CA VAL A 42 6.94 1.12 -2.19
C VAL A 42 6.70 0.01 -1.19
N VAL A 43 5.47 -0.05 -0.69
CA VAL A 43 4.99 -1.03 0.29
C VAL A 43 3.86 -1.83 -0.35
N ALA A 44 3.58 -3.03 0.15
CA ALA A 44 2.39 -3.78 -0.26
C ALA A 44 1.64 -4.35 0.93
N HIS A 45 0.31 -4.32 0.83
CA HIS A 45 -0.62 -4.81 1.83
C HIS A 45 -0.65 -6.34 1.79
N HIS A 46 -0.28 -7.01 2.87
CA HIS A 46 -0.29 -8.47 2.99
C HIS A 46 -1.27 -8.90 4.07
N ILE A 47 -2.30 -9.66 3.65
CA ILE A 47 -3.39 -10.14 4.49
C ILE A 47 -2.96 -11.39 5.26
N LEU A 48 -3.42 -11.53 6.50
CA LEU A 48 -3.22 -12.69 7.37
C LEU A 48 -4.54 -13.14 8.00
N GLY A 49 -4.75 -14.46 8.07
CA GLY A 49 -5.91 -15.10 8.73
C GLY A 49 -7.07 -15.50 7.81
N SER A 50 -7.27 -14.79 6.68
CA SER A 50 -8.27 -15.14 5.65
C SER A 50 -7.68 -15.80 4.39
N THR A 51 -6.36 -15.99 4.35
CA THR A 51 -5.60 -16.59 3.25
C THR A 51 -5.15 -18.02 3.57
N TYR A 52 -4.43 -18.66 2.64
CA TYR A 52 -3.73 -19.92 2.91
C TYR A 52 -2.82 -19.81 4.17
N PRO A 53 -2.68 -20.87 5.00
CA PRO A 53 -1.82 -20.86 6.19
C PRO A 53 -0.33 -20.69 5.83
N TYR A 54 0.19 -19.49 6.11
CA TYR A 54 1.47 -19.02 5.58
C TYR A 54 2.63 -19.36 6.53
N ILE A 55 3.58 -20.19 6.08
CA ILE A 55 4.67 -20.76 6.91
C ILE A 55 5.99 -20.00 6.74
N GLN A 56 7.02 -20.35 7.54
CA GLN A 56 8.31 -19.65 7.51
C GLN A 56 9.00 -19.70 6.13
N ASP A 57 8.82 -20.79 5.37
CA ASP A 57 9.47 -20.94 4.07
C ASP A 57 8.80 -20.10 2.98
N ASP A 58 7.46 -19.93 3.05
CA ASP A 58 6.72 -18.98 2.20
C ASP A 58 7.22 -17.55 2.42
N TRP A 59 7.40 -17.15 3.70
CA TRP A 59 8.00 -15.87 4.07
C TRP A 59 9.44 -15.72 3.56
N LEU A 60 10.25 -16.80 3.57
CA LEU A 60 11.61 -16.76 3.04
C LEU A 60 11.61 -16.58 1.51
N ALA A 61 10.75 -17.29 0.79
CA ALA A 61 10.61 -17.16 -0.66
C ALA A 61 10.21 -15.73 -1.05
N ASP A 62 9.18 -15.19 -0.40
CA ASP A 62 8.63 -13.89 -0.78
C ASP A 62 9.47 -12.71 -0.28
N THR A 63 10.27 -12.85 0.80
CA THR A 63 11.25 -11.81 1.19
C THR A 63 12.56 -11.85 0.39
N THR A 64 12.85 -12.95 -0.32
CA THR A 64 14.06 -13.09 -1.16
C THR A 64 13.81 -12.93 -2.66
N SER A 65 12.55 -12.98 -3.12
CA SER A 65 12.20 -12.80 -4.52
C SER A 65 12.58 -11.41 -5.07
N PRO A 66 13.19 -11.32 -6.27
CA PRO A 66 13.61 -10.05 -6.86
C PRO A 66 12.44 -9.19 -7.38
N THR A 67 11.22 -9.71 -7.42
CA THR A 67 10.01 -8.96 -7.78
C THR A 67 9.27 -8.38 -6.58
N SER A 68 9.70 -8.71 -5.36
CA SER A 68 9.00 -8.30 -4.14
C SER A 68 9.17 -6.82 -3.83
N PRO A 69 8.15 -6.17 -3.23
CA PRO A 69 8.27 -4.82 -2.67
C PRO A 69 9.43 -4.71 -1.67
N ALA A 70 9.98 -3.51 -1.49
CA ALA A 70 11.04 -3.29 -0.50
C ALA A 70 10.54 -3.43 0.95
N CYS A 71 9.22 -3.30 1.17
CA CYS A 71 8.58 -3.49 2.46
C CYS A 71 7.16 -4.06 2.31
N MET A 72 6.64 -4.74 3.34
CA MET A 72 5.22 -5.14 3.42
C MET A 72 4.52 -4.55 4.65
N ALA A 73 3.26 -4.20 4.47
CA ALA A 73 2.30 -3.92 5.53
C ALA A 73 1.61 -5.23 5.92
N PHE A 74 1.43 -5.50 7.22
CA PHE A 74 0.67 -6.64 7.70
C PHE A 74 -0.68 -6.24 8.27
N HIS A 75 -1.71 -6.93 7.83
CA HIS A 75 -3.10 -6.70 8.20
C HIS A 75 -3.72 -8.06 8.55
N SER A 76 -4.11 -8.23 9.81
CA SER A 76 -4.31 -9.56 10.40
C SER A 76 -5.69 -9.67 11.07
N ILE A 77 -6.61 -10.34 10.37
CA ILE A 77 -8.08 -10.22 10.57
C ILE A 77 -8.60 -11.04 11.77
N LEU A 78 -7.80 -11.94 12.34
CA LEU A 78 -8.21 -12.80 13.48
C LEU A 78 -7.15 -12.86 14.59
N ALA A 79 -6.45 -11.76 14.80
CA ALA A 79 -5.10 -11.77 15.36
C ALA A 79 -4.98 -11.32 16.82
N LEU A 80 -5.87 -11.77 17.71
CA LEU A 80 -5.81 -11.47 19.15
C LEU A 80 -6.04 -12.65 20.13
N THR A 81 -6.42 -13.85 19.67
CA THR A 81 -6.96 -14.90 20.57
C THR A 81 -6.17 -16.21 20.66
N LEU A 82 -5.14 -16.44 19.82
CA LEU A 82 -4.28 -17.63 19.87
C LEU A 82 -2.82 -17.24 19.57
N GLY A 83 -1.87 -17.49 20.48
CA GLY A 83 -0.49 -16.97 20.40
C GLY A 83 0.29 -17.39 19.13
N SER A 84 0.24 -16.54 18.10
CA SER A 84 0.86 -16.77 16.78
C SER A 84 0.96 -15.49 15.91
N LEU A 85 0.81 -14.30 16.51
CA LEU A 85 0.08 -13.20 15.83
C LEU A 85 0.89 -11.96 15.45
N PRO A 86 1.95 -11.59 16.19
CA PRO A 86 3.06 -10.78 15.67
C PRO A 86 4.33 -11.66 15.48
N GLU A 87 4.13 -12.98 15.47
CA GLU A 87 5.11 -14.00 15.81
C GLU A 87 5.33 -14.98 14.65
N LEU A 88 6.39 -15.78 14.66
CA LEU A 88 7.45 -15.89 15.68
C LEU A 88 8.71 -15.09 15.32
N ARG A 89 8.72 -14.53 14.11
CA ARG A 89 9.91 -14.22 13.32
C ARG A 89 9.57 -13.19 12.24
N MET A 90 9.49 -11.90 12.58
CA MET A 90 9.66 -10.88 11.53
C MET A 90 11.12 -11.03 11.02
N GLN A 91 11.26 -11.39 9.75
CA GLN A 91 12.25 -12.44 9.44
C GLN A 91 13.72 -12.02 9.53
N ASN A 92 14.50 -12.82 10.28
CA ASN A 92 15.96 -12.82 10.22
C ASN A 92 16.48 -13.52 8.95
N SER A 93 15.95 -13.18 7.77
CA SER A 93 16.30 -13.76 6.46
C SER A 93 17.64 -13.24 5.92
N GLY A 94 18.33 -12.36 6.66
CA GLY A 94 19.57 -11.68 6.23
C GLY A 94 19.35 -10.62 5.13
N THR A 95 18.11 -10.48 4.64
CA THR A 95 17.74 -9.48 3.64
C THR A 95 17.54 -8.10 4.24
N GLY A 96 17.59 -7.06 3.41
CA GLY A 96 17.21 -5.69 3.80
C GLY A 96 15.68 -5.45 3.86
N PHE A 97 14.87 -6.52 3.87
CA PHE A 97 13.42 -6.45 3.80
C PHE A 97 12.80 -5.87 5.07
N LYS A 98 11.74 -5.06 4.91
CA LYS A 98 11.12 -4.30 6.00
C LYS A 98 9.62 -4.57 6.15
N LEU A 99 9.13 -4.48 7.39
CA LEU A 99 7.80 -4.91 7.80
C LEU A 99 7.16 -3.86 8.72
N PHE A 100 5.83 -3.70 8.66
CA PHE A 100 5.09 -2.83 9.58
C PHE A 100 3.65 -3.29 9.78
N MET A 101 3.01 -2.78 10.84
CA MET A 101 1.61 -3.03 11.15
C MET A 101 0.67 -2.11 10.36
N SER A 102 -0.40 -2.69 9.80
CA SER A 102 -1.59 -2.03 9.29
C SER A 102 -2.79 -2.54 10.08
N PHE A 103 -3.23 -1.76 11.07
CA PHE A 103 -4.28 -2.18 11.99
C PHE A 103 -5.66 -2.10 11.31
N ASP A 104 -6.37 -3.22 11.27
CA ASP A 104 -7.73 -3.28 10.69
C ASP A 104 -8.78 -2.85 11.72
N MET A 105 -9.18 -1.59 11.66
CA MET A 105 -10.18 -1.02 12.57
C MET A 105 -11.63 -1.33 12.15
N SER A 106 -11.84 -2.16 11.11
CA SER A 106 -13.15 -2.75 10.83
C SER A 106 -13.43 -4.02 11.64
N VAL A 107 -12.38 -4.65 12.22
CA VAL A 107 -12.50 -5.86 13.06
C VAL A 107 -11.84 -5.74 14.43
N LEU A 108 -10.84 -4.87 14.60
CA LEU A 108 -10.27 -4.54 15.91
C LEU A 108 -11.24 -3.63 16.67
N PRO A 109 -11.45 -3.86 17.98
CA PRO A 109 -12.27 -2.96 18.79
C PRO A 109 -11.57 -1.58 18.92
N CYS A 110 -12.38 -0.55 19.14
CA CYS A 110 -11.92 0.81 19.47
C CYS A 110 -12.96 1.57 20.31
N GLY A 111 -13.73 0.81 21.10
CA GLY A 111 -14.83 1.28 21.95
C GLY A 111 -14.43 1.45 23.42
N ASP A 112 -13.24 1.02 23.81
CA ASP A 112 -12.64 1.24 25.13
C ASP A 112 -11.19 1.75 25.02
N ALA A 113 -10.70 2.47 26.04
CA ALA A 113 -9.33 2.99 26.06
C ALA A 113 -8.26 1.88 26.17
N SER A 114 -8.66 0.68 26.62
CA SER A 114 -7.84 -0.53 26.55
C SER A 114 -7.53 -0.95 25.12
N ASP A 115 -8.38 -0.64 24.15
CA ASP A 115 -8.21 -1.10 22.76
C ASP A 115 -7.01 -0.39 22.11
N ALA A 116 -6.86 0.91 22.35
CA ALA A 116 -5.66 1.66 21.97
C ALA A 116 -4.39 1.14 22.67
N SER A 117 -4.52 0.57 23.88
CA SER A 117 -3.40 -0.03 24.62
C SER A 117 -2.88 -1.31 23.93
N THR A 118 -3.73 -2.03 23.21
CA THR A 118 -3.30 -3.14 22.34
C THR A 118 -2.48 -2.63 21.16
N LEU A 119 -2.85 -1.49 20.56
CA LEU A 119 -2.11 -0.89 19.43
C LEU A 119 -0.73 -0.35 19.87
N THR A 120 -0.68 0.41 20.97
CA THR A 120 0.59 0.92 21.54
C THR A 120 1.54 -0.22 21.94
N MET A 121 0.99 -1.32 22.49
CA MET A 121 1.76 -2.54 22.80
C MET A 121 2.45 -3.09 21.55
N TYR A 122 1.71 -3.36 20.46
CA TYR A 122 2.31 -3.91 19.23
C TYR A 122 3.40 -2.99 18.65
N ILE A 123 3.17 -1.68 18.59
CA ILE A 123 4.22 -0.74 18.12
C ILE A 123 5.46 -0.81 19.01
N THR A 124 5.27 -0.83 20.33
CA THR A 124 6.36 -0.85 21.31
C THR A 124 7.17 -2.16 21.27
N THR A 125 6.52 -3.31 21.07
CA THR A 125 7.20 -4.62 21.00
C THR A 125 8.15 -4.73 19.80
N TYR A 126 7.81 -4.09 18.67
CA TYR A 126 8.58 -4.24 17.41
C TYR A 126 9.45 -3.04 17.03
N ALA A 127 9.31 -1.91 17.72
CA ALA A 127 10.03 -0.65 17.45
C ALA A 127 11.55 -0.80 17.22
N SER A 128 12.22 -1.67 17.97
CA SER A 128 13.68 -1.88 17.92
C SER A 128 14.14 -3.07 17.04
N HIS A 129 13.22 -3.81 16.43
CA HIS A 129 13.53 -5.04 15.69
C HIS A 129 14.16 -4.70 14.33
N PRO A 130 15.29 -5.32 13.91
CA PRO A 130 15.99 -4.96 12.67
C PRO A 130 15.15 -4.94 11.37
N ASN A 131 14.04 -5.68 11.29
CA ASN A 131 13.16 -5.71 10.12
C ASN A 131 11.96 -4.77 10.22
N GLN A 132 11.76 -4.07 11.35
CA GLN A 132 10.74 -3.02 11.45
C GLN A 132 11.04 -1.90 10.44
N LEU A 133 10.04 -1.48 9.68
CA LEU A 133 10.11 -0.30 8.82
C LEU A 133 10.11 0.96 9.69
N THR A 134 11.05 1.85 9.42
CA THR A 134 11.08 3.19 10.01
C THR A 134 11.13 4.24 8.90
N LYS A 135 10.50 5.38 9.15
CA LYS A 135 10.60 6.60 8.34
C LYS A 135 10.94 7.73 9.31
N ASN A 136 11.90 8.58 8.96
CA ASN A 136 12.39 9.65 9.84
C ASN A 136 12.81 9.17 11.25
N VAL A 137 13.35 7.94 11.36
CA VAL A 137 13.70 7.22 12.61
C VAL A 137 12.49 6.73 13.43
N GLN A 138 11.30 7.31 13.25
CA GLN A 138 10.03 6.83 13.81
C GLN A 138 9.61 5.45 13.23
N VAL A 139 8.89 4.66 14.03
CA VAL A 139 8.26 3.38 13.65
C VAL A 139 7.16 3.64 12.64
N PHE A 140 7.29 3.14 11.41
CA PHE A 140 6.22 3.29 10.42
C PHE A 140 5.05 2.36 10.78
N ALA A 141 3.82 2.89 10.74
CA ALA A 141 2.60 2.11 10.92
C ALA A 141 1.43 2.74 10.18
N SER A 142 0.34 1.97 10.05
CA SER A 142 -0.84 2.39 9.30
C SER A 142 -2.12 1.77 9.86
N THR A 143 -3.27 2.17 9.29
CA THR A 143 -4.59 1.63 9.62
C THR A 143 -5.45 1.46 8.38
N PHE A 144 -6.41 0.54 8.46
CA PHE A 144 -7.56 0.45 7.57
C PHE A 144 -8.85 0.73 8.35
N SER A 145 -9.86 1.36 7.72
CA SER A 145 -11.18 1.68 8.30
C SER A 145 -11.18 2.48 9.63
N SER A 146 -10.14 3.26 9.91
CA SER A 146 -9.87 3.89 11.22
C SER A 146 -10.66 5.15 11.58
N LEU A 147 -11.51 5.65 10.66
CA LEU A 147 -12.11 6.98 10.78
C LEU A 147 -13.00 7.15 12.02
N ASP A 148 -13.84 6.16 12.32
CA ASP A 148 -14.90 6.28 13.32
C ASP A 148 -14.45 5.86 14.73
N CYS A 149 -13.19 5.44 14.88
CA CYS A 149 -12.63 4.99 16.16
C CYS A 149 -12.28 6.15 17.09
N THR A 150 -13.00 6.28 18.21
CA THR A 150 -12.80 7.37 19.18
C THR A 150 -12.08 6.98 20.46
N PHE A 151 -11.95 5.69 20.80
CA PHE A 151 -11.30 5.22 22.04
C PHE A 151 -11.79 5.98 23.29
N PRO A 152 -13.08 5.82 23.63
CA PRO A 152 -13.93 6.69 24.47
C PRO A 152 -13.84 8.22 24.41
N GLN A 153 -13.08 8.82 23.48
CA GLN A 153 -12.96 10.29 23.40
C GLN A 153 -14.12 10.93 22.64
N SER A 154 -14.22 12.27 22.70
CA SER A 154 -15.31 13.03 22.07
C SER A 154 -15.22 13.07 20.54
N SER A 155 -14.07 12.72 19.97
CA SER A 155 -13.83 12.62 18.53
C SER A 155 -12.75 11.58 18.22
N ALA A 156 -12.72 11.10 16.97
CA ALA A 156 -11.67 10.21 16.52
C ALA A 156 -10.28 10.84 16.60
N ALA A 157 -10.15 12.13 16.25
CA ALA A 157 -8.88 12.84 16.34
C ALA A 157 -8.33 12.88 17.78
N GLU A 158 -9.18 13.21 18.76
CA GLU A 158 -8.83 13.18 20.18
C GLU A 158 -8.42 11.76 20.63
N GLY A 159 -9.15 10.73 20.19
CA GLY A 159 -8.84 9.32 20.48
C GLY A 159 -7.48 8.86 19.96
N TRP A 160 -7.24 9.03 18.65
CA TRP A 160 -5.98 8.64 18.03
C TRP A 160 -4.79 9.43 18.61
N THR A 161 -4.91 10.75 18.78
CA THR A 161 -3.82 11.55 19.37
C THR A 161 -3.53 11.14 20.82
N THR A 162 -4.52 11.21 21.72
CA THR A 162 -4.26 11.10 23.18
C THR A 162 -3.94 9.67 23.64
N LEU A 163 -4.49 8.64 22.98
CA LEU A 163 -4.35 7.24 23.42
C LEU A 163 -3.43 6.38 22.54
N LEU A 164 -2.99 6.88 21.37
CA LEU A 164 -1.98 6.21 20.55
C LEU A 164 -0.75 7.09 20.25
N ILE A 165 -0.92 8.29 19.66
CA ILE A 165 0.24 9.11 19.24
C ILE A 165 1.04 9.62 20.44
N ASP A 166 0.39 10.28 21.41
CA ASP A 166 1.05 10.88 22.58
C ASP A 166 1.70 9.83 23.51
N GLN A 167 1.27 8.57 23.41
CA GLN A 167 1.79 7.44 24.19
C GLN A 167 3.07 6.82 23.58
N LEU A 168 3.43 7.20 22.35
CA LEU A 168 4.52 6.62 21.57
C LEU A 168 5.61 7.69 21.34
N THR A 169 6.72 7.59 22.09
CA THR A 169 7.74 8.66 22.18
C THR A 169 9.17 8.12 22.18
N GLY A 170 10.12 8.91 21.70
CA GLY A 170 11.52 8.48 21.61
C GLY A 170 11.68 7.28 20.68
N SER A 171 12.10 6.12 21.22
CA SER A 171 12.42 4.94 20.41
C SER A 171 11.22 4.16 19.87
N ASN A 172 10.01 4.34 20.43
CA ASN A 172 8.77 3.78 19.87
C ASN A 172 7.87 4.84 19.20
N ALA A 173 8.35 6.08 19.03
CA ALA A 173 7.62 7.15 18.34
C ALA A 173 7.20 6.71 16.94
N MET A 174 5.93 6.96 16.60
CA MET A 174 5.31 6.43 15.37
C MET A 174 5.31 7.45 14.24
N HIS A 175 5.44 6.98 12.99
CA HIS A 175 5.14 7.71 11.76
C HIS A 175 3.86 7.09 11.20
N PHE A 176 2.73 7.78 11.36
CA PHE A 176 1.39 7.22 11.14
C PHE A 176 0.83 7.61 9.78
N VAL A 177 0.52 6.60 8.95
CA VAL A 177 -0.13 6.81 7.65
C VAL A 177 -1.52 6.16 7.67
N SER A 178 -2.57 6.97 7.65
CA SER A 178 -3.94 6.49 7.77
C SER A 178 -4.59 6.22 6.41
N ALA A 179 -5.40 5.16 6.30
CA ALA A 179 -6.33 4.98 5.19
C ALA A 179 -7.73 5.54 5.51
N PHE A 180 -7.81 6.77 6.03
CA PHE A 180 -9.09 7.48 6.21
C PHE A 180 -9.77 7.72 4.85
N LEU A 181 -10.88 7.02 4.61
CA LEU A 181 -11.64 7.10 3.36
C LEU A 181 -12.57 8.32 3.30
N VAL A 182 -12.01 9.52 3.54
CA VAL A 182 -12.73 10.80 3.57
C VAL A 182 -12.34 11.72 2.41
N ASP A 183 -13.12 12.79 2.22
CA ASP A 183 -12.70 13.88 1.34
C ASP A 183 -11.50 14.66 1.91
N ALA A 184 -10.66 15.18 1.03
CA ALA A 184 -9.44 15.87 1.42
C ALA A 184 -9.69 17.17 2.20
N SER A 185 -10.88 17.77 2.10
CA SER A 185 -11.29 18.92 2.92
C SER A 185 -11.40 18.60 4.41
N SER A 186 -11.54 17.33 4.80
CA SER A 186 -11.62 16.90 6.20
C SER A 186 -10.25 16.60 6.83
N PHE A 187 -9.16 16.50 6.05
CA PHE A 187 -7.85 16.06 6.54
C PHE A 187 -7.26 16.97 7.64
N SER A 188 -7.55 18.28 7.62
CA SER A 188 -7.04 19.22 8.64
C SER A 188 -7.59 18.98 10.05
N THR A 189 -8.64 18.17 10.18
CA THR A 189 -9.13 17.67 11.50
C THR A 189 -8.14 16.66 12.11
N PHE A 190 -7.25 16.09 11.31
CA PHE A 190 -6.31 15.02 11.65
C PHE A 190 -4.83 15.43 11.49
N ASP A 191 -4.52 16.71 11.29
CA ASP A 191 -3.14 17.23 11.15
C ASP A 191 -2.24 16.90 12.38
N ALA A 192 -2.85 16.70 13.56
CA ALA A 192 -2.18 16.29 14.80
C ALA A 192 -2.24 14.78 15.08
N VAL A 193 -2.72 13.99 14.11
CA VAL A 193 -2.93 12.53 14.22
C VAL A 193 -2.03 11.75 13.27
N MET A 194 -1.84 12.24 12.03
CA MET A 194 -1.23 11.47 10.94
C MET A 194 -0.15 12.25 10.19
N ASP A 195 0.98 11.59 9.93
CA ASP A 195 2.05 12.09 9.05
C ASP A 195 1.74 11.92 7.55
N GLY A 196 0.63 11.25 7.21
CA GLY A 196 0.20 11.05 5.82
C GLY A 196 -1.08 10.23 5.68
N VAL A 197 -1.55 10.13 4.43
CA VAL A 197 -2.76 9.37 4.05
C VAL A 197 -2.55 8.50 2.81
N PHE A 198 -3.18 7.33 2.79
CA PHE A 198 -3.31 6.53 1.58
C PHE A 198 -4.59 6.93 0.80
N LYS A 199 -4.47 7.12 -0.52
CA LYS A 199 -5.56 7.64 -1.37
C LYS A 199 -5.60 6.95 -2.73
N GLN A 200 -6.78 6.49 -3.13
CA GLN A 200 -6.99 5.63 -4.31
C GLN A 200 -7.20 6.39 -5.65
N SER A 201 -7.21 7.73 -5.63
CA SER A 201 -7.53 8.55 -6.82
C SER A 201 -6.32 8.77 -7.72
N MET A 202 -6.34 8.20 -8.93
CA MET A 202 -5.29 8.34 -9.94
C MET A 202 -5.00 9.79 -10.33
N ASP A 203 -6.02 10.65 -10.45
CA ASP A 203 -5.81 12.08 -10.73
C ASP A 203 -5.05 12.77 -9.59
N THR A 204 -5.32 12.40 -8.34
CA THR A 204 -4.57 12.93 -7.19
C THR A 204 -3.13 12.42 -7.19
N ILE A 205 -2.90 11.15 -7.58
CA ILE A 205 -1.56 10.57 -7.72
C ILE A 205 -0.77 11.25 -8.84
N ILE A 206 -1.39 11.51 -10.00
CA ILE A 206 -0.75 12.17 -11.15
C ILE A 206 -0.49 13.66 -10.86
N ALA A 207 -1.38 14.33 -10.12
CA ALA A 207 -1.14 15.70 -9.65
C ALA A 207 0.07 15.77 -8.69
N ASN A 208 0.18 14.82 -7.75
CA ASN A 208 1.12 14.87 -6.61
C ASN A 208 2.32 13.90 -6.70
N ARG A 209 2.57 13.23 -7.84
CA ARG A 209 3.65 12.22 -8.02
C ARG A 209 5.03 12.63 -7.47
N ASP A 210 5.34 13.92 -7.52
CA ASP A 210 6.63 14.45 -7.06
C ASP A 210 6.70 14.55 -5.52
N SER A 211 5.58 14.83 -4.83
CA SER A 211 5.46 14.89 -3.36
C SER A 211 4.99 13.59 -2.69
N ILE A 212 4.64 12.54 -3.43
CA ILE A 212 4.29 11.22 -2.85
C ILE A 212 5.55 10.50 -2.33
N ASP A 213 5.67 10.38 -1.01
CA ASP A 213 6.75 9.64 -0.35
C ASP A 213 6.57 8.13 -0.37
N VAL A 214 5.32 7.65 -0.27
CA VAL A 214 4.98 6.23 -0.06
C VAL A 214 3.87 5.84 -1.02
N VAL A 215 4.05 4.71 -1.71
CA VAL A 215 3.01 4.07 -2.52
C VAL A 215 2.72 2.69 -1.93
N GLU A 216 1.45 2.44 -1.59
CA GLU A 216 0.97 1.13 -1.19
C GLU A 216 0.35 0.36 -2.38
N VAL A 217 0.69 -0.92 -2.48
CA VAL A 217 0.08 -1.87 -3.43
C VAL A 217 -0.93 -2.74 -2.67
N ILE A 218 -2.22 -2.46 -2.89
CA ILE A 218 -3.35 -3.20 -2.34
C ILE A 218 -3.81 -4.25 -3.38
N THR A 219 -3.65 -5.56 -3.17
CA THR A 219 -2.86 -6.23 -2.11
C THR A 219 -1.86 -7.21 -2.73
N PHE A 220 -0.98 -7.76 -1.91
CA PHE A 220 0.01 -8.73 -2.34
C PHE A 220 -0.57 -10.14 -2.54
N ASN A 221 -1.45 -10.59 -1.63
CA ASN A 221 -1.89 -11.99 -1.50
C ASN A 221 -3.41 -12.21 -1.29
N ASN A 222 -4.29 -11.21 -1.49
CA ASN A 222 -5.74 -11.42 -1.35
C ASN A 222 -6.34 -12.15 -2.57
N TYR A 223 -6.23 -13.48 -2.54
CA TYR A 223 -6.84 -14.34 -3.55
C TYR A 223 -8.38 -14.29 -3.56
N GLY A 224 -9.02 -14.02 -2.42
CA GLY A 224 -10.49 -14.01 -2.29
C GLY A 224 -11.16 -12.89 -3.08
N GLU A 225 -10.54 -11.71 -3.12
CA GLU A 225 -11.00 -10.56 -3.91
C GLU A 225 -10.33 -10.46 -5.30
N SER A 226 -9.53 -11.46 -5.68
CA SER A 226 -8.68 -11.41 -6.90
C SER A 226 -7.67 -10.25 -6.95
N HIS A 227 -7.30 -9.70 -5.79
CA HIS A 227 -6.33 -8.60 -5.65
C HIS A 227 -4.97 -9.16 -5.16
N TYR A 228 -4.15 -9.66 -6.08
CA TYR A 228 -2.81 -10.17 -5.78
C TYR A 228 -1.77 -9.71 -6.84
N ILE A 229 -0.54 -9.48 -6.39
CA ILE A 229 0.62 -9.23 -7.28
C ILE A 229 1.67 -10.34 -7.18
N ARG A 230 1.53 -11.26 -6.22
CA ARG A 230 2.34 -12.48 -6.13
C ARG A 230 2.08 -13.37 -7.35
N THR A 231 3.12 -14.02 -7.87
CA THR A 231 2.98 -15.11 -8.84
C THR A 231 2.11 -16.23 -8.26
N ILE A 232 1.11 -16.69 -9.01
CA ILE A 232 0.32 -17.86 -8.63
C ILE A 232 1.17 -19.11 -8.80
N GLU A 233 1.48 -19.78 -7.70
CA GLU A 233 2.20 -21.05 -7.70
C GLU A 233 1.21 -22.17 -7.36
N GLY A 234 0.73 -22.88 -8.40
CA GLY A 234 -0.22 -23.98 -8.26
C GLY A 234 -1.65 -23.63 -8.69
N VAL A 235 -2.63 -24.29 -8.07
CA VAL A 235 -4.06 -24.22 -8.46
C VAL A 235 -4.76 -23.10 -7.69
N GLN A 236 -5.51 -22.25 -8.40
CA GLN A 236 -6.31 -21.18 -7.80
C GLN A 236 -7.36 -21.77 -6.82
N PRO A 237 -7.44 -21.27 -5.57
CA PRO A 237 -8.34 -21.84 -4.56
C PRO A 237 -9.81 -21.46 -4.84
N ASN A 238 -10.59 -22.41 -5.35
CA ASN A 238 -12.06 -22.46 -5.38
C ASN A 238 -12.81 -21.12 -5.60
N SER A 239 -12.36 -20.27 -6.53
CA SER A 239 -13.06 -19.04 -6.93
C SER A 239 -14.21 -19.32 -7.93
N GLN A 240 -14.89 -20.46 -7.78
CA GLN A 240 -15.89 -21.01 -8.69
C GLN A 240 -17.14 -21.37 -7.87
N ASN A 241 -18.08 -20.43 -7.79
CA ASN A 241 -19.46 -20.58 -7.33
C ASN A 241 -20.38 -19.93 -8.37
#